data_AF-A0A1H4ADE9-F1
#
_entry.id   AF-A0A1H4ADE9-F1
#
_cell.length_a   1.000
_cell.length_b   1.000
_cell.length_c   1.000
_cell.angle_alpha   90.00
_cell.angle_beta   90.00
_cell.angle_gamma   90.00
#
_symmetry.space_group_name_H-M   'P 1'
#
loop_
_entity.id
_entity.type
_entity.pdbx_description
1 polymer ?
#
loop_
_entity_poly.entity_id
_entity_poly.type
_entity_poly.pdbx_seq_one_letter_code
_entity_poly.pdbx_strand_id
1 'polypeptide(L)'
;MEIDSSTHPRTVVQDESNHSQSTADDVEYVGMRVDGTPVVLKLTEHERLTPDRSLELVRHSPAGFEWGYVGSGPAQLACALLLDYYDDENVAHQHYIQFRNEVISHLACDGPADCWHLTGDDIEAALGEFNDHHALTPDGGDPSASLPANWSVVNRTDRTVFQRQDIDHYVVLGEGSEDWLLILCAQGDRAYPAPLDHRTLPVDADPAPAVQELIAESNDLVKPDEEAT
;
A
#
# COMPACT_ATOMS: atom_id res chain seq x y z
N MET A 1 9.37 -10.63 70.98
CA MET A 1 9.00 -9.23 71.28
C MET A 1 10.07 -8.36 70.67
N GLU A 2 9.85 -7.49 69.69
CA GLU A 2 8.71 -7.13 68.84
C GLU A 2 9.33 -6.70 67.50
N ILE A 3 8.66 -7.06 66.42
CA ILE A 3 8.73 -6.39 65.12
C ILE A 3 7.90 -5.10 65.22
N ASP A 4 8.32 -3.98 64.64
CA ASP A 4 7.77 -3.54 63.34
C ASP A 4 8.38 -2.21 62.87
N SER A 5 8.38 -2.17 61.55
CA SER A 5 8.78 -1.23 60.54
C SER A 5 7.97 0.07 60.58
N SER A 6 8.64 1.20 60.37
CA SER A 6 7.96 2.43 59.94
C SER A 6 7.89 2.47 58.41
N THR A 7 6.71 2.14 57.91
CA THR A 7 6.20 2.43 56.56
C THR A 7 5.93 3.94 56.41
N HIS A 8 6.31 4.55 55.28
CA HIS A 8 5.43 5.34 54.37
C HIS A 8 6.22 5.97 53.20
N PRO A 9 5.55 6.30 52.07
CA PRO A 9 5.88 5.76 50.74
C PRO A 9 6.16 6.85 49.68
N ARG A 10 6.47 6.41 48.45
CA ARG A 10 6.44 7.09 47.13
C ARG A 10 7.74 6.78 46.39
N THR A 11 7.77 6.33 45.14
CA THR A 11 6.78 6.08 44.10
C THR A 11 7.50 5.09 43.18
N VAL A 12 6.93 3.91 42.95
CA VAL A 12 7.37 3.10 41.81
C VAL A 12 6.70 3.74 40.61
N VAL A 13 7.48 4.50 39.85
CA VAL A 13 7.11 4.84 38.48
C VAL A 13 7.33 3.54 37.70
N GLN A 14 6.24 2.84 37.41
CA GLN A 14 6.27 1.76 36.43
C GLN A 14 6.46 2.42 35.07
N ASP A 15 7.65 2.23 34.53
CA ASP A 15 7.99 2.54 33.14
C ASP A 15 7.35 1.46 32.26
N GLU A 16 6.07 1.64 31.97
CA GLU A 16 5.31 0.86 30.99
C GLU A 16 5.61 1.40 29.58
N SER A 17 6.86 1.28 29.14
CA SER A 17 7.25 1.79 27.80
C SER A 17 8.17 0.86 27.01
N ASN A 18 8.47 -0.35 27.48
CA ASN A 18 9.56 -1.13 26.89
C ASN A 18 9.26 -2.61 26.62
N HIS A 19 7.98 -2.94 26.36
CA HIS A 19 7.57 -4.32 26.06
C HIS A 19 6.95 -4.53 24.67
N SER A 20 6.87 -3.49 23.84
CA SER A 20 6.14 -3.55 22.56
C SER A 20 7.01 -3.61 21.31
N GLN A 21 8.34 -3.60 21.44
CA GLN A 21 9.24 -3.67 20.28
C GLN A 21 9.88 -5.05 20.09
N SER A 22 9.95 -5.90 21.11
CA SER A 22 10.67 -7.19 20.99
C SER A 22 9.86 -8.33 20.36
N THR A 23 8.61 -8.10 19.96
CA THR A 23 7.72 -9.12 19.38
C THR A 23 7.42 -8.90 17.90
N ALA A 24 7.73 -7.71 17.35
CA ALA A 24 7.54 -7.41 15.94
C ALA A 24 8.66 -8.00 15.06
N ASP A 25 9.91 -8.02 15.56
CA ASP A 25 11.07 -8.52 14.82
C ASP A 25 10.99 -10.04 14.52
N ASP A 26 10.23 -10.81 15.31
CA ASP A 26 10.09 -12.27 15.14
C ASP A 26 8.88 -12.69 14.29
N VAL A 27 8.14 -11.75 13.69
CA VAL A 27 6.93 -12.07 12.91
C VAL A 27 7.28 -12.86 11.64
N GLU A 28 6.51 -13.92 11.39
CA GLU A 28 6.66 -14.76 10.21
C GLU A 28 5.32 -14.97 9.51
N TYR A 29 5.30 -14.76 8.20
CA TYR A 29 4.17 -15.02 7.33
C TYR A 29 4.48 -16.12 6.33
N VAL A 30 3.52 -17.01 6.12
CA VAL A 30 3.58 -18.03 5.08
C VAL A 30 2.34 -17.97 4.22
N GLY A 31 2.51 -17.99 2.91
CA GLY A 31 1.39 -18.15 1.99
C GLY A 31 1.52 -19.39 1.12
N MET A 32 0.38 -20.04 0.92
CA MET A 32 0.25 -21.26 0.16
C MET A 32 -1.11 -21.31 -0.52
N ARG A 33 -1.25 -22.15 -1.54
CA ARG A 33 -2.55 -22.39 -2.18
C ARG A 33 -3.15 -23.70 -1.68
N VAL A 34 -4.36 -23.62 -1.13
CA VAL A 34 -5.17 -24.79 -0.78
C VAL A 34 -6.27 -24.93 -1.82
N ASP A 35 -6.23 -25.98 -2.62
CA ASP A 35 -7.15 -26.18 -3.76
C ASP A 35 -7.21 -24.96 -4.71
N GLY A 36 -6.05 -24.33 -4.95
CA GLY A 36 -5.92 -23.13 -5.77
C GLY A 36 -6.25 -21.81 -5.04
N THR A 37 -6.86 -21.89 -3.86
CA THR A 37 -7.25 -20.73 -3.06
C THR A 37 -6.07 -20.22 -2.24
N PRO A 38 -5.71 -18.93 -2.35
CA PRO A 38 -4.74 -18.28 -1.49
C PRO A 38 -5.08 -18.36 0.00
N VAL A 39 -4.12 -18.86 0.79
CA VAL A 39 -4.17 -18.85 2.26
C VAL A 39 -2.88 -18.26 2.77
N VAL A 40 -2.98 -17.27 3.66
CA VAL A 40 -1.83 -16.63 4.31
C VAL A 40 -1.98 -16.79 5.81
N LEU A 41 -0.92 -17.25 6.46
CA LEU A 41 -0.84 -17.52 7.88
C LEU A 41 0.26 -16.66 8.51
N LYS A 42 -0.04 -16.06 9.66
CA LYS A 42 0.94 -15.48 10.57
C LYS A 42 1.37 -16.57 11.55
N LEU A 43 2.55 -17.14 11.34
CA LEU A 43 3.01 -18.31 12.09
C LEU A 43 3.30 -18.01 13.55
N THR A 44 3.73 -16.79 13.88
CA THR A 44 3.96 -16.38 15.27
C THR A 44 2.72 -16.51 16.14
N GLU A 45 1.57 -16.13 15.59
CA GLU A 45 0.28 -16.14 16.31
C GLU A 45 -0.59 -17.34 15.93
N HIS A 46 -0.15 -18.15 14.97
CA HIS A 46 -0.91 -19.27 14.41
C HIS A 46 -2.30 -18.85 13.89
N GLU A 47 -2.38 -17.65 13.36
CA GLU A 47 -3.61 -17.04 12.86
C GLU A 47 -3.60 -16.92 11.33
N ARG A 48 -4.79 -16.94 10.74
CA ARG A 48 -4.95 -16.65 9.31
C ARG A 48 -5.09 -15.15 9.12
N LEU A 49 -4.26 -14.57 8.27
CA LEU A 49 -4.42 -13.18 7.85
C LEU A 49 -5.70 -13.05 6.99
N THR A 50 -6.57 -12.10 7.32
CA THR A 50 -7.82 -11.84 6.59
C THR A 50 -7.76 -10.51 5.84
N PRO A 51 -8.51 -10.36 4.73
CA PRO A 51 -8.51 -9.11 3.98
C PRO A 51 -9.34 -8.00 4.65
N ASP A 52 -10.11 -8.29 5.70
CA ASP A 52 -11.10 -7.36 6.25
C ASP A 52 -10.50 -5.99 6.63
N ARG A 53 -9.43 -5.99 7.44
CA ARG A 53 -8.79 -4.75 7.90
C ARG A 53 -8.17 -3.96 6.74
N SER A 54 -7.53 -4.65 5.79
CA SER A 54 -6.95 -3.96 4.63
C SER A 54 -8.03 -3.47 3.66
N LEU A 55 -9.18 -4.13 3.57
CA LEU A 55 -10.33 -3.68 2.75
C LEU A 55 -11.03 -2.46 3.34
N GLU A 56 -10.97 -2.28 4.66
CA GLU A 56 -11.41 -1.04 5.32
C GLU A 56 -10.48 0.14 5.00
N LEU A 57 -9.18 -0.12 4.87
CA LEU A 57 -8.18 0.90 4.53
C LEU A 57 -8.17 1.22 3.02
N VAL A 58 -8.02 0.21 2.16
CA VAL A 58 -8.08 0.35 0.69
C VAL A 58 -8.72 -0.88 0.05
N ARG A 59 -9.68 -0.64 -0.84
CA ARG A 59 -10.51 -1.69 -1.43
C ARG A 59 -10.02 -2.14 -2.82
N HIS A 60 -8.89 -2.85 -2.88
CA HIS A 60 -8.32 -3.35 -4.13
C HIS A 60 -8.97 -4.65 -4.62
N SER A 61 -9.14 -5.62 -3.73
CA SER A 61 -9.60 -6.96 -4.10
C SER A 61 -10.54 -7.54 -3.05
N PRO A 62 -11.85 -7.30 -3.16
CA PRO A 62 -12.86 -7.97 -2.34
C PRO A 62 -12.83 -9.50 -2.49
N ALA A 63 -12.30 -10.00 -3.61
CA ALA A 63 -12.10 -11.43 -3.88
C ALA A 63 -10.99 -12.06 -3.00
N GLY A 64 -10.14 -11.23 -2.37
CA GLY A 64 -9.10 -11.66 -1.44
C GLY A 64 -7.68 -11.46 -1.97
N PHE A 65 -6.74 -12.15 -1.31
CA PHE A 65 -5.31 -12.05 -1.55
C PHE A 65 -4.87 -12.86 -2.77
N GLU A 66 -3.83 -12.38 -3.45
CA GLU A 66 -3.10 -13.09 -4.50
C GLU A 66 -1.62 -12.67 -4.46
N TRP A 67 -0.75 -13.35 -5.19
CA TRP A 67 0.70 -13.03 -5.26
C TRP A 67 1.34 -13.57 -6.55
N GLY A 68 2.59 -13.17 -6.81
CA GLY A 68 3.39 -13.65 -7.95
C GLY A 68 3.11 -12.91 -9.27
N TYR A 69 2.39 -11.80 -9.22
CA TYR A 69 2.17 -10.88 -10.35
C TYR A 69 1.82 -9.47 -9.83
N VAL A 70 1.78 -8.47 -10.72
CA VAL A 70 1.31 -7.11 -10.40
C VAL A 70 -0.20 -7.02 -10.61
N GLY A 71 -0.95 -6.56 -9.61
CA GLY A 71 -2.40 -6.38 -9.72
C GLY A 71 -3.09 -6.16 -8.38
N SER A 72 -4.43 -6.22 -8.38
CA SER A 72 -5.27 -5.83 -7.24
C SER A 72 -5.22 -6.81 -6.06
N GLY A 73 -5.23 -8.12 -6.31
CA GLY A 73 -5.09 -9.12 -5.24
C GLY A 73 -3.73 -9.07 -4.52
N PRO A 74 -2.59 -8.98 -5.26
CA PRO A 74 -1.28 -8.68 -4.69
C PRO A 74 -1.22 -7.35 -3.93
N ALA A 75 -1.87 -6.29 -4.44
CA ALA A 75 -1.95 -5.01 -3.73
C ALA A 75 -2.70 -5.14 -2.39
N GLN A 76 -3.82 -5.88 -2.38
CA GLN A 76 -4.58 -6.14 -1.16
C GLN A 76 -3.76 -6.93 -0.13
N LEU A 77 -3.00 -7.94 -0.58
CA LEU A 77 -2.10 -8.70 0.28
C LEU A 77 -0.98 -7.83 0.85
N ALA A 78 -0.34 -7.01 0.02
CA ALA A 78 0.70 -6.07 0.46
C ALA A 78 0.18 -5.13 1.54
N CYS A 79 -1.02 -4.56 1.34
CA CYS A 79 -1.66 -3.70 2.32
C CYS A 79 -1.95 -4.45 3.63
N ALA A 80 -2.44 -5.68 3.56
CA ALA A 80 -2.73 -6.49 4.74
C ALA A 80 -1.47 -6.83 5.55
N LEU A 81 -0.38 -7.22 4.87
CA LEU A 81 0.88 -7.58 5.54
C LEU A 81 1.51 -6.38 6.24
N LEU A 82 1.60 -5.23 5.57
CA LEU A 82 2.15 -4.02 6.20
C LEU A 82 1.27 -3.52 7.35
N LEU A 83 -0.04 -3.61 7.20
CA LEU A 83 -0.98 -3.18 8.24
C LEU A 83 -0.96 -4.12 9.45
N ASP A 84 -0.83 -5.43 9.26
CA ASP A 84 -0.66 -6.39 10.36
C ASP A 84 0.69 -6.22 11.06
N TYR A 85 1.75 -5.99 10.29
CA TYR A 85 3.11 -5.88 10.83
C TYR A 85 3.37 -4.59 11.61
N TYR A 86 3.00 -3.43 11.04
CA TYR A 86 3.26 -2.12 11.66
C TYR A 86 2.15 -1.66 12.61
N ASP A 87 0.95 -2.22 12.47
CA ASP A 87 -0.27 -1.73 13.13
C ASP A 87 -0.54 -0.23 12.88
N ASP A 88 -0.04 0.31 11.75
CA ASP A 88 -0.15 1.73 11.38
C ASP A 88 -0.70 1.86 9.96
N GLU A 89 -1.92 2.41 9.86
CA GLU A 89 -2.61 2.66 8.59
C GLU A 89 -1.84 3.61 7.68
N ASN A 90 -1.12 4.60 8.22
CA ASN A 90 -0.36 5.55 7.41
C ASN A 90 0.85 4.87 6.76
N VAL A 91 1.58 4.07 7.54
CA VAL A 91 2.73 3.31 7.01
C VAL A 91 2.26 2.33 5.95
N ALA A 92 1.20 1.58 6.25
CA ALA A 92 0.63 0.64 5.29
C ALA A 92 0.19 1.35 4.01
N HIS A 93 -0.62 2.42 4.11
CA HIS A 93 -1.13 3.17 2.97
C HIS A 93 -0.02 3.82 2.13
N GLN A 94 1.05 4.30 2.78
CA GLN A 94 2.17 4.93 2.11
C GLN A 94 3.03 3.93 1.31
N HIS A 95 3.22 2.71 1.80
CA HIS A 95 4.26 1.80 1.28
C HIS A 95 3.73 0.55 0.56
N TYR A 96 2.45 0.19 0.72
CA TYR A 96 1.96 -1.11 0.24
C TYR A 96 2.05 -1.31 -1.27
N ILE A 97 1.97 -0.26 -2.09
CA ILE A 97 2.09 -0.41 -3.55
C ILE A 97 3.53 -0.73 -3.96
N GLN A 98 4.51 -0.04 -3.38
CA GLN A 98 5.92 -0.34 -3.66
C GLN A 98 6.28 -1.72 -3.10
N PHE A 99 5.81 -2.04 -1.89
CA PHE A 99 5.97 -3.36 -1.29
C PHE A 99 5.32 -4.46 -2.14
N ARG A 100 4.15 -4.21 -2.76
CA ARG A 100 3.56 -5.12 -3.72
C ARG A 100 4.51 -5.39 -4.87
N ASN A 101 5.01 -4.34 -5.51
CA ASN A 101 5.84 -4.45 -6.71
C ASN A 101 7.13 -5.19 -6.45
N GLU A 102 7.86 -4.78 -5.42
CA GLU A 102 9.22 -5.26 -5.16
C GLU A 102 9.24 -6.59 -4.42
N VAL A 103 8.16 -6.94 -3.68
CA VAL A 103 8.12 -8.15 -2.86
C VAL A 103 6.98 -9.07 -3.30
N ILE A 104 5.71 -8.65 -3.15
CA ILE A 104 4.56 -9.55 -3.29
C ILE A 104 4.39 -10.09 -4.72
N SER A 105 4.68 -9.29 -5.73
CA SER A 105 4.63 -9.67 -7.14
C SER A 105 5.70 -10.70 -7.53
N HIS A 106 6.71 -10.89 -6.69
CA HIS A 106 7.81 -11.84 -6.92
C HIS A 106 7.71 -13.10 -6.05
N LEU A 107 6.76 -13.16 -5.11
CA LEU A 107 6.55 -14.35 -4.29
C LEU A 107 6.13 -15.54 -5.15
N ALA A 108 6.82 -16.66 -4.95
CA ALA A 108 6.55 -17.93 -5.63
C ALA A 108 6.50 -19.08 -4.63
N CYS A 109 5.61 -20.04 -4.88
CA CYS A 109 5.51 -21.30 -4.17
C CYS A 109 6.36 -22.37 -4.89
N ASP A 110 7.65 -22.13 -5.12
CA ASP A 110 8.51 -23.02 -5.91
C ASP A 110 9.39 -23.94 -5.05
N GLY A 111 9.37 -23.75 -3.74
CA GLY A 111 10.08 -24.56 -2.76
C GLY A 111 9.44 -25.93 -2.47
N PRO A 112 10.14 -26.82 -1.75
CA PRO A 112 9.67 -28.17 -1.42
C PRO A 112 8.40 -28.20 -0.55
N ALA A 113 8.05 -27.09 0.10
CA ALA A 113 6.84 -26.92 0.89
C ALA A 113 5.67 -26.30 0.10
N ASP A 114 5.86 -25.94 -1.17
CA ASP A 114 4.85 -25.28 -2.04
C ASP A 114 4.25 -24.02 -1.38
N CYS A 115 5.09 -23.27 -0.68
CA CYS A 115 4.74 -22.05 0.03
C CYS A 115 5.85 -21.01 -0.10
N TRP A 116 5.47 -19.73 -0.03
CA TRP A 116 6.42 -18.64 0.22
C TRP A 116 6.49 -18.34 1.72
N HIS A 117 7.59 -17.76 2.15
CA HIS A 117 7.83 -17.35 3.54
C HIS A 117 8.38 -15.93 3.53
N LEU A 118 7.92 -15.10 4.46
CA LEU A 118 8.32 -13.71 4.61
C LEU A 118 8.41 -13.38 6.11
N THR A 119 9.53 -12.81 6.53
CA THR A 119 9.79 -12.44 7.93
C THR A 119 9.64 -10.94 8.16
N GLY A 120 9.57 -10.52 9.42
CA GLY A 120 9.64 -9.10 9.79
C GLY A 120 10.91 -8.43 9.28
N ASP A 121 12.06 -9.11 9.38
CA ASP A 121 13.33 -8.63 8.82
C ASP A 121 13.27 -8.39 7.30
N ASP A 122 12.57 -9.25 6.54
CA ASP A 122 12.39 -9.06 5.09
C ASP A 122 11.53 -7.83 4.78
N ILE A 123 10.51 -7.56 5.62
CA ILE A 123 9.65 -6.37 5.49
C ILE A 123 10.45 -5.10 5.78
N GLU A 124 11.19 -5.08 6.89
CA GLU A 124 12.04 -3.95 7.28
C GLU A 124 13.13 -3.68 6.25
N ALA A 125 13.77 -4.73 5.73
CA ALA A 125 14.78 -4.60 4.67
C ALA A 125 14.17 -3.96 3.40
N ALA A 126 13.00 -4.43 2.97
CA ALA A 126 12.31 -3.87 1.81
C ALA A 126 11.96 -2.38 2.02
N LEU A 127 11.36 -2.01 3.15
CA LEU A 127 10.99 -0.61 3.41
C LEU A 127 12.20 0.30 3.63
N GLY A 128 13.30 -0.23 4.16
CA GLY A 128 14.58 0.47 4.26
C GLY A 128 15.11 0.90 2.89
N GLU A 129 14.99 0.06 1.87
CA GLU A 129 15.37 0.38 0.49
C GLU A 129 14.43 1.40 -0.17
N PHE A 130 13.15 1.42 0.22
CA PHE A 130 12.14 2.31 -0.35
C PHE A 130 12.31 3.77 0.04
N ASN A 131 12.76 4.05 1.27
CA ASN A 131 12.96 5.40 1.77
C ASN A 131 14.07 6.18 1.03
N ASP A 132 14.95 5.51 0.30
CA ASP A 132 15.98 6.14 -0.53
C ASP A 132 15.46 6.60 -1.90
N HIS A 133 14.22 6.22 -2.29
CA HIS A 133 13.61 6.46 -3.60
C HIS A 133 12.32 7.30 -3.52
N HIS A 134 12.24 8.29 -2.64
CA HIS A 134 11.06 9.15 -2.52
C HIS A 134 10.93 10.10 -3.73
N ALA A 135 10.23 9.67 -4.78
CA ALA A 135 9.99 10.44 -5.99
C ALA A 135 8.50 10.51 -6.31
N LEU A 136 7.83 11.63 -5.98
CA LEU A 136 6.55 12.19 -6.52
C LEU A 136 5.39 11.23 -6.90
N THR A 137 5.42 9.95 -6.54
CA THR A 137 4.57 8.89 -7.10
C THR A 137 3.99 8.07 -5.95
N PRO A 138 2.77 8.41 -5.50
CA PRO A 138 2.19 7.77 -4.31
C PRO A 138 1.82 6.30 -4.48
N ASP A 139 1.91 5.77 -5.70
CA ASP A 139 1.64 4.39 -6.07
C ASP A 139 2.86 3.73 -6.76
N GLY A 140 4.07 4.28 -6.59
CA GLY A 140 5.30 3.71 -7.17
C GLY A 140 5.30 3.62 -8.70
N GLY A 141 4.43 4.38 -9.37
CA GLY A 141 4.39 4.45 -10.83
C GLY A 141 5.51 5.34 -11.37
N ASP A 142 6.47 4.79 -12.12
CA ASP A 142 7.39 5.61 -12.90
C ASP A 142 6.64 6.49 -13.90
N PRO A 143 7.16 7.69 -14.26
CA PRO A 143 6.69 8.40 -15.44
C PRO A 143 6.73 7.45 -16.64
N SER A 144 5.55 7.11 -17.17
CA SER A 144 5.41 6.00 -18.12
C SER A 144 6.23 6.27 -19.39
N ALA A 145 7.32 5.52 -19.57
CA ALA A 145 8.22 5.66 -20.71
C ALA A 145 7.54 5.32 -22.05
N SER A 146 6.43 4.59 -22.02
CA SER A 146 5.62 4.22 -23.18
C SER A 146 4.14 4.41 -22.89
N LEU A 147 3.70 5.66 -22.80
CA LEU A 147 2.28 5.99 -22.79
C LEU A 147 1.57 5.39 -24.03
N PRO A 148 0.33 4.89 -23.89
CA PRO A 148 -0.50 4.53 -25.04
C PRO A 148 -0.61 5.70 -26.03
N ALA A 149 -0.80 5.40 -27.32
CA ALA A 149 -0.65 6.39 -28.40
C ALA A 149 -1.57 7.63 -28.30
N ASN A 150 -2.68 7.54 -27.59
CA ASN A 150 -3.58 8.65 -27.28
C ASN A 150 -3.03 9.59 -26.19
N TRP A 151 -2.23 9.07 -25.25
CA TRP A 151 -1.64 9.80 -24.13
C TRP A 151 -0.33 10.52 -24.49
N SER A 152 0.42 10.03 -25.49
CA SER A 152 1.62 10.71 -26.00
C SER A 152 1.32 12.10 -26.61
N VAL A 153 0.05 12.37 -26.97
CA VAL A 153 -0.42 13.69 -27.44
C VAL A 153 -0.69 14.66 -26.27
N VAL A 154 -0.95 14.12 -25.07
CA VAL A 154 -1.23 14.86 -23.84
C VAL A 154 0.05 15.14 -23.06
N ASN A 155 1.04 14.24 -23.15
CA ASN A 155 2.38 14.45 -22.62
C ASN A 155 3.08 15.61 -23.36
N ARG A 156 3.24 16.74 -22.68
CA ARG A 156 3.86 17.96 -23.20
C ARG A 156 4.94 18.40 -22.23
N THR A 157 5.80 19.34 -22.63
CA THR A 157 6.89 19.81 -21.77
C THR A 157 6.40 20.42 -20.44
N ASP A 158 5.16 20.91 -20.42
CA ASP A 158 4.46 21.47 -19.25
C ASP A 158 3.58 20.44 -18.52
N ARG A 159 3.60 19.15 -18.89
CA ARG A 159 2.69 18.13 -18.35
C ARG A 159 3.36 16.80 -18.15
N THR A 160 3.28 16.25 -16.94
CA THR A 160 3.71 14.89 -16.63
C THR A 160 2.48 14.01 -16.42
N VAL A 161 2.47 12.84 -17.06
CA VAL A 161 1.40 11.86 -16.91
C VAL A 161 1.91 10.69 -16.09
N PHE A 162 1.22 10.42 -14.99
CA PHE A 162 1.43 9.28 -14.12
C PHE A 162 0.32 8.26 -14.41
N GLN A 163 0.70 7.02 -14.67
CA GLN A 163 -0.25 5.93 -14.87
C GLN A 163 -0.35 5.16 -13.56
N ARG A 164 -1.59 4.94 -13.09
CA ARG A 164 -1.82 4.05 -11.96
C ARG A 164 -1.52 2.60 -12.38
N GLN A 165 -0.74 1.88 -11.58
CA GLN A 165 -0.34 0.51 -11.89
C GLN A 165 -1.38 -0.55 -11.49
N ASP A 166 -2.34 -0.17 -10.65
CA ASP A 166 -3.34 -1.05 -10.04
C ASP A 166 -4.71 -1.01 -10.74
N ILE A 167 -5.02 0.08 -11.44
CA ILE A 167 -6.27 0.30 -12.17
C ILE A 167 -5.99 1.16 -13.42
N ASP A 168 -6.83 1.07 -14.46
CA ASP A 168 -6.66 1.80 -15.73
C ASP A 168 -7.00 3.30 -15.61
N HIS A 169 -6.42 3.95 -14.60
CA HIS A 169 -6.57 5.37 -14.31
C HIS A 169 -5.21 6.09 -14.44
N TYR A 170 -5.27 7.39 -14.68
CA TYR A 170 -4.11 8.24 -14.93
C TYR A 170 -4.24 9.53 -14.15
N VAL A 171 -3.13 10.01 -13.60
CA VAL A 171 -3.03 11.35 -13.00
C VAL A 171 -2.17 12.21 -13.91
N VAL A 172 -2.73 13.31 -14.40
CA VAL A 172 -2.00 14.30 -15.19
C VAL A 172 -1.65 15.48 -14.29
N LEU A 173 -0.36 15.76 -14.15
CA LEU A 173 0.13 16.97 -13.52
C LEU A 173 0.52 17.97 -14.63
N GLY A 174 -0.18 19.09 -14.71
CA GLY A 174 0.16 20.21 -15.58
C GLY A 174 0.71 21.39 -14.79
N GLU A 175 1.86 21.92 -15.21
CA GLU A 175 2.45 23.15 -14.67
C GLU A 175 1.87 24.36 -15.42
N GLY A 176 1.03 25.14 -14.74
CA GLY A 176 0.60 26.46 -15.19
C GLY A 176 1.53 27.56 -14.68
N SER A 177 1.39 28.78 -15.22
CA SER A 177 2.21 29.93 -14.79
C SER A 177 1.95 30.39 -13.35
N GLU A 178 0.79 30.02 -12.78
CA GLU A 178 0.36 30.43 -11.44
C GLU A 178 -0.08 29.23 -10.59
N ASP A 179 -0.59 28.16 -11.23
CA ASP A 179 -1.15 27.01 -10.55
C ASP A 179 -0.69 25.66 -11.17
N TRP A 180 -0.56 24.64 -10.34
CA TRP A 180 -0.61 23.23 -10.73
C TRP A 180 -2.04 22.82 -11.08
N LEU A 181 -2.21 22.04 -12.15
CA LEU A 181 -3.46 21.36 -12.50
C LEU A 181 -3.26 19.85 -12.42
N LEU A 182 -3.94 19.20 -11.49
CA LEU A 182 -3.99 17.75 -11.36
C LEU A 182 -5.30 17.25 -11.98
N ILE A 183 -5.25 16.23 -12.82
CA ILE A 183 -6.45 15.63 -13.43
C ILE A 183 -6.40 14.12 -13.24
N LEU A 184 -7.43 13.56 -12.59
CA LEU A 184 -7.68 12.13 -12.56
C LEU A 184 -8.51 11.75 -13.78
N CYS A 185 -8.05 10.74 -14.51
CA CYS A 185 -8.67 10.27 -15.74
C CYS A 185 -8.86 8.75 -15.66
N ALA A 186 -10.05 8.26 -16.01
CA ALA A 186 -10.23 6.85 -16.36
C ALA A 186 -9.85 6.66 -17.82
N GLN A 187 -9.08 5.62 -18.10
CA GLN A 187 -9.05 5.06 -19.43
C GLN A 187 -10.13 3.98 -19.51
N GLY A 188 -11.08 4.23 -20.40
CA GLY A 188 -11.84 3.17 -21.06
C GLY A 188 -11.40 3.11 -22.52
N ASP A 189 -12.15 2.39 -23.37
CA ASP A 189 -11.90 2.25 -24.83
C ASP A 189 -12.02 3.56 -25.66
N ARG A 190 -11.93 4.74 -25.03
CA ARG A 190 -12.16 6.04 -25.67
C ARG A 190 -10.86 6.67 -26.16
N ALA A 191 -10.93 7.27 -27.34
CA ALA A 191 -9.81 8.01 -27.94
C ALA A 191 -9.33 9.22 -27.11
N TYR A 192 -10.16 9.72 -26.18
CA TYR A 192 -9.81 10.76 -25.22
C TYR A 192 -10.25 10.33 -23.80
N PRO A 193 -9.36 10.40 -22.80
CA PRO A 193 -9.72 10.07 -21.43
C PRO A 193 -10.75 11.07 -20.91
N ALA A 194 -11.81 10.57 -20.29
CA ALA A 194 -12.78 11.43 -19.62
C ALA A 194 -12.21 11.77 -18.23
N PRO A 195 -12.08 13.07 -17.87
CA PRO A 195 -11.68 13.44 -16.53
C PRO A 195 -12.73 12.93 -15.56
N LEU A 196 -12.27 12.15 -14.57
CA LEU A 196 -13.06 11.71 -13.44
C LEU A 196 -13.10 12.81 -12.38
N ASP A 197 -11.96 13.45 -12.13
CA ASP A 197 -11.85 14.58 -11.23
C ASP A 197 -10.63 15.48 -11.58
N HIS A 198 -10.54 16.65 -10.98
CA HIS A 198 -9.41 17.57 -11.13
C HIS A 198 -9.21 18.45 -9.88
N ARG A 199 -7.97 18.88 -9.67
CA ARG A 199 -7.61 19.85 -8.62
C ARG A 199 -6.67 20.92 -9.14
N THR A 200 -6.73 22.07 -8.50
CA THR A 200 -5.85 23.20 -8.79
C THR A 200 -5.16 23.63 -7.51
N LEU A 201 -3.85 23.81 -7.56
CA LEU A 201 -3.03 24.23 -6.41
C LEU A 201 -2.13 25.37 -6.85
N PRO A 202 -1.78 26.31 -5.96
CA PRO A 202 -0.74 27.29 -6.24
C PRO A 202 0.58 26.62 -6.64
N VAL A 203 1.30 27.18 -7.61
CA VAL A 203 2.56 26.59 -8.13
C VAL A 203 3.65 26.43 -7.05
N ASP A 204 3.60 27.23 -5.99
CA ASP A 204 4.52 27.20 -4.84
C ASP A 204 4.13 26.16 -3.77
N ALA A 205 2.99 25.49 -3.90
CA ALA A 205 2.58 24.38 -3.05
C ALA A 205 3.18 23.05 -3.51
N ASP A 206 3.44 22.14 -2.56
CA ASP A 206 3.79 20.75 -2.87
C ASP A 206 2.54 20.01 -3.41
N PRO A 207 2.55 19.50 -4.65
CA PRO A 207 1.40 18.80 -5.22
C PRO A 207 1.21 17.39 -4.65
N ALA A 208 2.20 16.79 -3.96
CA ALA A 208 2.16 15.39 -3.56
C ALA A 208 0.94 14.98 -2.70
N PRO A 209 0.52 15.76 -1.67
CA PRO A 209 -0.68 15.43 -0.88
C PRO A 209 -1.96 15.42 -1.73
N ALA A 210 -2.07 16.34 -2.68
CA ALA A 210 -3.22 16.41 -3.57
C ALA A 210 -3.22 15.28 -4.62
N VAL A 211 -2.06 14.73 -4.98
CA VAL A 211 -2.02 13.49 -5.78
C VAL A 211 -2.58 12.32 -4.95
N GLN A 212 -2.16 12.20 -3.68
CA GLN A 212 -2.62 11.12 -2.78
C GLN A 212 -4.13 11.14 -2.57
N GLU A 213 -4.72 12.29 -2.29
CA GLU A 213 -6.16 12.40 -2.11
C GLU A 213 -6.95 12.07 -3.40
N LEU A 214 -6.40 12.36 -4.61
CA LEU A 214 -7.07 12.01 -5.88
C LEU A 214 -7.03 10.49 -6.10
N ILE A 215 -5.95 9.85 -5.67
CA ILE A 215 -5.80 8.39 -5.71
C ILE A 215 -6.79 7.72 -4.74
N ALA A 216 -7.01 8.30 -3.55
CA ALA A 216 -8.01 7.81 -2.60
C ALA A 216 -9.42 7.88 -3.19
N GLU A 217 -9.84 9.04 -3.72
CA GLU A 217 -11.15 9.19 -4.39
C GLU A 217 -11.31 8.25 -5.59
N SER A 218 -10.22 8.02 -6.32
CA SER A 218 -10.21 7.06 -7.42
C SER A 218 -10.52 5.62 -6.97
N ASN A 219 -10.18 5.24 -5.74
CA ASN A 219 -10.49 3.90 -5.21
C ASN A 219 -12.00 3.76 -4.95
N ASP A 220 -12.67 4.82 -4.50
CA ASP A 220 -14.12 4.83 -4.26
C ASP A 220 -14.95 4.69 -5.55
N LEU A 221 -14.34 5.00 -6.71
CA LEU A 221 -14.98 4.89 -8.02
C LEU A 221 -14.97 3.46 -8.58
N VAL A 222 -14.20 2.55 -7.99
CA VAL A 222 -14.19 1.13 -8.37
C VAL A 222 -15.49 0.50 -7.87
N LYS A 223 -16.39 0.15 -8.81
CA LYS A 223 -17.64 -0.51 -8.46
C LYS A 223 -17.35 -1.87 -7.81
N PRO A 224 -18.03 -2.24 -6.71
CA PRO A 224 -17.96 -3.60 -6.20
C PRO A 224 -18.52 -4.56 -7.26
N ASP A 225 -17.88 -5.71 -7.46
CA ASP A 225 -18.43 -6.76 -8.32
C ASP A 225 -19.78 -7.23 -7.77
N GLU A 226 -20.86 -6.89 -8.47
CA GLU A 226 -22.22 -7.37 -8.20
C GLU A 226 -22.42 -8.81 -8.70
N GLU A 227 -21.47 -9.73 -8.55
CA GLU A 227 -21.71 -11.15 -8.89
C GLU A 227 -21.00 -12.11 -7.93
N ALA A 228 -21.58 -12.26 -6.73
CA ALA A 228 -21.50 -13.48 -5.96
C ALA A 228 -22.88 -13.76 -5.33
N THR A 229 -23.81 -14.27 -6.15
CA THR A 229 -25.03 -14.95 -5.68
C THR A 229 -24.94 -16.42 -6.05
#